data_AF-A0A0F9EPY9-F1
#
_entry.id   AF-A0A0F9EPY9-F1
#
_cell.length_a   1.000
_cell.length_b   1.000
_cell.length_c   1.000
_cell.angle_alpha   90.00
_cell.angle_beta   90.00
_cell.angle_gamma   90.00
#
_symmetry.space_group_name_H-M   'P 1'
#
loop_
_entity.id
_entity.type
_entity.pdbx_description
1 polymer ?
#
loop_
_entity_poly.entity_id
_entity_poly.type
_entity_poly.pdbx_seq_one_letter_code
_entity_poly.pdbx_strand_id
1 'polypeptide(L)'
;MVNPLNKKSNKKNIFIIFLIILSLIFGFLQVINFSPMNQIFTDMNLFNDENANNIKIATTIGSDWEIARGNDNIAIISKPNETQEGDLLIFHTTIDGDGSSIIDPIGWTDLLPENSSEGQTTASWYKIAGSSESLNYNVSWPGPSEYYVAGIIRIIGYDKTNPILTTSSDSGPNGNITNPSITTINNYTLIIGFHGLDREDEGDAYGFSLDPGPTVLYTATAGGGNSGCSVGMYYEIQTSQGSSPVRSWGIEGNEGWYAATVAINLKLPIIDIVSPVENEIFGVIAPNFTVEITDPNLNTMWYTLDGGINNYTFTENGTINQVAWDLLPDGNVSVRFYANNTFGNFNFKQVNVTKNSSAPIIDIVSPVANEIFGINPPSYIVEITDPNLDTMWYSIYNGTYQSLNITFISNGTIDPTEWNALYDGSYSIRFYANNSLGNINFEEVGVIKDIYAIIINITSPTLNEIYGVAAPNFTVEITGTNINTTWYTVDGGINNYTFTENGTI
;
A
#
# COMPACT_ATOMS: atom_id res chain seq x y z
N MET A 1 -43.90 30.39 -76.58
CA MET A 1 -45.15 30.81 -75.90
C MET A 1 -45.95 29.56 -75.57
N VAL A 2 -46.07 29.18 -74.29
CA VAL A 2 -47.02 28.13 -73.83
C VAL A 2 -47.51 28.52 -72.44
N ASN A 3 -48.80 28.31 -72.16
CA ASN A 3 -49.56 28.66 -70.96
C ASN A 3 -50.79 27.70 -70.92
N PRO A 4 -51.59 27.52 -69.84
CA PRO A 4 -51.44 27.96 -68.44
C PRO A 4 -51.71 26.88 -67.32
N LEU A 5 -51.28 27.21 -66.09
CA LEU A 5 -51.86 26.93 -64.73
C LEU A 5 -52.81 25.71 -64.46
N ASN A 6 -52.56 24.90 -63.39
CA ASN A 6 -53.09 25.10 -62.00
C ASN A 6 -52.71 23.97 -60.97
N LYS A 7 -52.93 24.22 -59.65
CA LYS A 7 -53.01 23.31 -58.44
C LYS A 7 -51.81 23.05 -57.46
N LYS A 8 -51.78 23.86 -56.38
CA LYS A 8 -51.74 23.60 -54.90
C LYS A 8 -51.20 22.29 -54.23
N SER A 9 -50.28 22.52 -53.25
CA SER A 9 -50.35 22.23 -51.78
C SER A 9 -50.08 20.84 -51.15
N ASN A 10 -49.00 20.73 -50.34
CA ASN A 10 -49.03 20.49 -48.86
C ASN A 10 -47.60 20.54 -48.23
N LYS A 11 -47.41 20.55 -46.89
CA LYS A 11 -47.38 21.71 -45.95
C LYS A 11 -46.67 21.31 -44.62
N LYS A 12 -46.07 22.27 -43.88
CA LYS A 12 -45.47 22.17 -42.50
C LYS A 12 -44.09 21.45 -42.41
N ASN A 13 -43.17 21.63 -41.45
CA ASN A 13 -42.90 22.59 -40.32
C ASN A 13 -41.44 22.29 -39.81
N ILE A 14 -40.68 23.08 -39.04
CA ILE A 14 -40.60 24.53 -38.68
C ILE A 14 -39.21 24.79 -38.02
N PHE A 15 -38.98 25.97 -37.41
CA PHE A 15 -37.86 26.38 -36.50
C PHE A 15 -36.43 26.61 -37.06
N ILE A 16 -36.23 27.84 -37.53
CA ILE A 16 -35.04 28.68 -37.29
C ILE A 16 -35.43 29.73 -36.23
N ILE A 17 -34.47 30.24 -35.42
CA ILE A 17 -34.39 31.55 -34.68
C ILE A 17 -33.76 31.36 -33.28
N PHE A 18 -33.07 32.41 -32.79
CA PHE A 18 -32.11 32.52 -31.65
C PHE A 18 -30.66 32.12 -32.01
N LEU A 19 -29.62 32.94 -31.77
CA LEU A 19 -29.56 34.29 -31.19
C LEU A 19 -28.32 35.06 -31.70
N ILE A 20 -28.40 36.39 -31.81
CA ILE A 20 -27.27 37.32 -32.07
C ILE A 20 -26.82 37.93 -30.73
N ILE A 21 -25.57 38.41 -30.64
CA ILE A 21 -24.89 39.03 -29.47
C ILE A 21 -24.17 37.96 -28.63
N LEU A 22 -22.85 37.86 -28.59
CA LEU A 22 -21.90 38.93 -28.23
C LEU A 22 -20.56 38.78 -29.00
N SER A 23 -19.96 39.90 -29.41
CA SER A 23 -18.67 39.93 -30.12
C SER A 23 -17.50 40.25 -29.18
N LEU A 24 -16.28 40.02 -29.70
CA LEU A 24 -14.98 40.50 -29.19
C LEU A 24 -14.46 39.83 -27.91
N ILE A 25 -13.52 38.89 -28.07
CA ILE A 25 -12.08 39.08 -27.75
C ILE A 25 -11.32 37.77 -28.01
N PHE A 26 -10.09 37.92 -28.54
CA PHE A 26 -9.09 36.93 -28.99
C PHE A 26 -9.14 36.51 -30.47
N GLY A 27 -8.19 37.08 -31.22
CA GLY A 27 -7.84 36.64 -32.57
C GLY A 27 -6.60 35.73 -32.57
N PHE A 28 -6.30 35.21 -33.76
CA PHE A 28 -5.16 34.35 -34.09
C PHE A 28 -5.14 32.94 -33.47
N LEU A 29 -5.90 32.05 -34.11
CA LEU A 29 -5.41 30.69 -34.35
C LEU A 29 -5.07 30.57 -35.84
N GLN A 30 -3.78 30.54 -36.16
CA GLN A 30 -3.31 30.33 -37.54
C GLN A 30 -3.24 28.82 -37.79
N VAL A 31 -3.85 28.37 -38.90
CA VAL A 31 -3.91 26.96 -39.27
C VAL A 31 -2.51 26.42 -39.56
N ILE A 32 -2.05 25.45 -38.76
CA ILE A 32 -1.04 24.48 -39.17
C ILE A 32 -1.61 23.10 -38.89
N ASN A 33 -1.61 22.28 -39.94
CA ASN A 33 -2.18 20.94 -39.95
C ASN A 33 -1.06 19.95 -39.59
N PHE A 34 -1.17 19.24 -38.47
CA PHE A 34 -0.27 18.13 -38.12
C PHE A 34 -1.06 16.93 -37.58
N SER A 35 -0.57 15.74 -37.94
CA SER A 35 -1.13 14.42 -37.61
C SER A 35 -1.22 14.19 -36.09
N PRO A 36 -2.23 13.44 -35.59
CA PRO A 36 -2.32 13.09 -34.17
C PRO A 36 -1.33 11.97 -33.83
N MET A 37 -0.06 12.33 -33.58
CA MET A 37 0.89 11.50 -32.86
C MET A 37 1.78 12.35 -31.95
N ASN A 38 1.86 11.92 -30.68
CA ASN A 38 2.67 12.40 -29.57
C ASN A 38 2.23 13.65 -28.78
N GLN A 39 2.37 13.50 -27.45
CA GLN A 39 2.32 14.49 -26.36
C GLN A 39 0.97 15.18 -26.08
N ILE A 40 0.14 14.55 -25.23
CA ILE A 40 0.09 14.91 -23.79
C ILE A 40 -0.11 13.62 -22.96
N PHE A 41 0.91 13.22 -22.20
CA PHE A 41 0.76 12.35 -21.03
C PHE A 41 1.60 12.99 -19.92
N THR A 42 0.94 13.49 -18.88
CA THR A 42 1.57 14.07 -17.69
C THR A 42 0.93 13.43 -16.46
N ASP A 43 1.60 12.41 -15.94
CA ASP A 43 1.74 12.07 -14.51
C ASP A 43 0.49 12.16 -13.62
N MET A 44 -0.63 11.53 -14.02
CA MET A 44 -1.66 11.07 -13.07
C MET A 44 -2.24 9.73 -13.52
N ASN A 45 -2.46 8.84 -12.54
CA ASN A 45 -3.09 7.51 -12.64
C ASN A 45 -2.31 6.41 -13.39
N LEU A 46 -1.22 5.91 -12.77
CA LEU A 46 -0.54 4.65 -13.13
C LEU A 46 -0.53 3.60 -12.00
N PHE A 47 -1.44 3.68 -11.03
CA PHE A 47 -1.57 2.67 -9.95
C PHE A 47 -3.04 2.36 -9.56
N ASN A 48 -3.95 2.37 -10.54
CA ASN A 48 -5.27 1.76 -10.38
C ASN A 48 -5.46 0.71 -11.48
N ASP A 49 -4.95 -0.48 -11.21
CA ASP A 49 -5.21 -1.68 -11.99
C ASP A 49 -5.21 -2.87 -11.02
N GLU A 50 -6.27 -3.67 -11.02
CA GLU A 50 -6.28 -4.99 -10.35
C GLU A 50 -5.28 -5.97 -11.03
N ASN A 51 -4.67 -5.52 -12.14
CA ASN A 51 -3.53 -6.13 -12.83
C ASN A 51 -2.15 -5.70 -12.29
N ALA A 52 -2.06 -4.90 -11.22
CA ALA A 52 -0.78 -4.60 -10.55
C ALA A 52 -0.08 -5.85 -9.97
N ASN A 53 -0.76 -7.01 -9.91
CA ASN A 53 -0.12 -8.30 -9.62
C ASN A 53 0.73 -8.83 -10.80
N ASN A 54 0.59 -8.27 -12.00
CA ASN A 54 1.42 -8.54 -13.18
C ASN A 54 2.52 -7.48 -13.40
N ILE A 55 3.10 -6.93 -12.31
CA ILE A 55 4.28 -6.06 -12.38
C ILE A 55 5.44 -6.80 -13.06
N LYS A 56 5.64 -6.51 -14.35
CA LYS A 56 6.89 -6.61 -15.13
C LYS A 56 7.70 -7.91 -15.11
N ILE A 57 7.20 -9.05 -14.64
CA ILE A 57 7.90 -10.33 -14.88
C ILE A 57 7.77 -10.78 -16.35
N ALA A 58 6.75 -10.27 -17.07
CA ALA A 58 6.54 -10.54 -18.49
C ALA A 58 7.71 -10.09 -19.40
N THR A 59 8.55 -9.13 -18.98
CA THR A 59 9.75 -8.70 -19.72
C THR A 59 10.93 -9.68 -19.65
N THR A 60 10.84 -10.76 -18.85
CA THR A 60 11.98 -11.65 -18.61
C THR A 60 12.17 -12.72 -19.71
N ILE A 61 11.11 -13.10 -20.44
CA ILE A 61 11.15 -14.17 -21.49
C ILE A 61 10.26 -13.88 -22.71
N GLY A 62 9.21 -13.06 -22.58
CA GLY A 62 8.01 -13.10 -23.45
C GLY A 62 8.18 -12.85 -24.96
N SER A 63 9.37 -12.46 -25.43
CA SER A 63 9.72 -12.26 -26.85
C SER A 63 11.04 -12.90 -27.28
N ASP A 64 11.80 -13.48 -26.35
CA ASP A 64 13.23 -13.67 -26.52
C ASP A 64 13.59 -15.14 -26.70
N TRP A 65 13.00 -15.75 -27.74
CA TRP A 65 13.17 -17.16 -28.06
C TRP A 65 13.28 -17.41 -29.56
N GLU A 66 13.90 -18.52 -29.93
CA GLU A 66 14.09 -18.97 -31.31
C GLU A 66 13.77 -20.47 -31.42
N ILE A 67 13.36 -20.91 -32.61
CA ILE A 67 13.05 -22.32 -32.91
C ILE A 67 13.74 -22.71 -34.22
N ALA A 68 14.31 -23.92 -34.24
CA ALA A 68 14.75 -24.57 -35.46
C ALA A 68 14.07 -25.93 -35.62
N ARG A 69 13.82 -26.33 -36.87
CA ARG A 69 13.24 -27.62 -37.22
C ARG A 69 13.74 -28.09 -38.57
N GLY A 70 13.85 -29.40 -38.74
CA GLY A 70 14.31 -29.97 -40.01
C GLY A 70 14.31 -31.49 -40.02
N ASN A 71 14.95 -32.04 -41.05
CA ASN A 71 15.34 -33.44 -41.13
C ASN A 71 16.82 -33.46 -41.57
N ASP A 72 17.71 -33.68 -40.61
CA ASP A 72 19.17 -33.74 -40.81
C ASP A 72 19.80 -34.51 -39.64
N ASN A 73 21.13 -34.64 -39.55
CA ASN A 73 21.80 -35.15 -38.34
C ASN A 73 22.37 -34.04 -37.44
N ILE A 74 21.94 -32.80 -37.68
CA ILE A 74 22.34 -31.60 -36.97
C ILE A 74 21.19 -30.58 -36.90
N ALA A 75 20.84 -30.19 -35.67
CA ALA A 75 20.03 -29.02 -35.39
C ALA A 75 20.90 -27.77 -35.34
N ILE A 76 20.52 -26.73 -36.10
CA ILE A 76 21.17 -25.41 -36.11
C ILE A 76 20.14 -24.39 -35.68
N ILE A 77 20.31 -23.81 -34.49
CA ILE A 77 19.35 -22.87 -33.90
C ILE A 77 19.97 -21.48 -33.73
N SER A 78 19.23 -20.44 -34.14
CA SER A 78 19.63 -19.05 -33.94
C SER A 78 19.78 -18.73 -32.45
N LYS A 79 20.76 -17.91 -32.09
CA LYS A 79 20.80 -17.25 -30.78
C LYS A 79 19.59 -16.30 -30.66
N PRO A 80 18.85 -16.28 -29.54
CA PRO A 80 17.78 -15.32 -29.32
C PRO A 80 18.21 -13.88 -29.56
N ASN A 81 17.29 -13.11 -30.15
CA ASN A 81 17.47 -11.67 -30.35
C ASN A 81 17.80 -10.96 -29.02
N GLU A 82 18.52 -9.86 -29.12
CA GLU A 82 18.97 -9.03 -27.99
C GLU A 82 19.86 -9.72 -26.92
N THR A 83 20.22 -11.01 -27.07
CA THR A 83 21.12 -11.72 -26.13
C THR A 83 22.47 -10.98 -25.95
N GLN A 84 22.71 -10.56 -24.70
CA GLN A 84 23.86 -9.84 -24.18
C GLN A 84 24.74 -10.72 -23.29
N GLU A 85 25.91 -10.19 -22.87
CA GLU A 85 26.79 -10.87 -21.93
C GLU A 85 26.15 -11.03 -20.54
N GLY A 86 26.15 -12.26 -20.06
CA GLY A 86 25.62 -12.65 -18.77
C GLY A 86 24.11 -12.83 -18.74
N ASP A 87 23.45 -13.00 -19.89
CA ASP A 87 22.08 -13.53 -19.99
C ASP A 87 22.09 -15.06 -19.84
N LEU A 88 21.00 -15.64 -19.30
CA LEU A 88 20.83 -17.08 -19.21
C LEU A 88 20.09 -17.56 -20.47
N LEU A 89 20.67 -18.54 -21.15
CA LEU A 89 20.03 -19.25 -22.24
C LEU A 89 19.63 -20.63 -21.76
N ILE A 90 18.42 -21.06 -22.06
CA ILE A 90 17.95 -22.44 -21.89
C ILE A 90 17.59 -22.99 -23.26
N PHE A 91 18.11 -24.16 -23.58
CA PHE A 91 18.03 -24.80 -24.88
C PHE A 91 17.59 -26.25 -24.69
N HIS A 92 16.59 -26.68 -25.44
CA HIS A 92 16.18 -28.08 -25.54
C HIS A 92 16.12 -28.51 -27.01
N THR A 93 16.23 -29.80 -27.26
CA THR A 93 16.05 -30.40 -28.59
C THR A 93 15.44 -31.79 -28.43
N THR A 94 14.49 -32.09 -29.30
CA THR A 94 13.86 -33.41 -29.44
C THR A 94 14.09 -33.90 -30.86
N ILE A 95 14.38 -35.19 -31.00
CA ILE A 95 14.51 -35.87 -32.29
C ILE A 95 13.58 -37.09 -32.36
N ASP A 96 13.10 -37.37 -33.57
CA ASP A 96 12.45 -38.62 -33.99
C ASP A 96 13.53 -39.74 -33.96
N GLY A 97 13.41 -40.70 -33.03
CA GLY A 97 14.32 -41.83 -32.92
C GLY A 97 14.85 -42.12 -31.50
N ASP A 98 14.70 -43.38 -31.07
CA ASP A 98 15.39 -43.96 -29.92
C ASP A 98 16.85 -44.34 -30.24
N GLY A 99 17.78 -44.01 -29.33
CA GLY A 99 19.17 -44.51 -29.36
C GLY A 99 20.17 -43.66 -30.13
N SER A 100 19.74 -42.52 -30.68
CA SER A 100 20.60 -41.47 -31.22
C SER A 100 21.12 -40.58 -30.10
N SER A 101 22.21 -40.98 -29.42
CA SER A 101 22.83 -40.18 -28.35
C SER A 101 23.26 -38.81 -28.87
N ILE A 102 22.63 -37.77 -28.34
CA ILE A 102 22.88 -36.38 -28.72
C ILE A 102 24.27 -35.97 -28.24
N ILE A 103 24.99 -35.24 -29.08
CA ILE A 103 26.29 -34.66 -28.77
C ILE A 103 26.06 -33.24 -28.24
N ASP A 104 26.43 -33.02 -26.98
CA ASP A 104 26.20 -31.76 -26.27
C ASP A 104 26.76 -30.54 -27.02
N PRO A 105 26.03 -29.41 -27.05
CA PRO A 105 26.50 -28.20 -27.68
C PRO A 105 27.70 -27.62 -26.91
N ILE A 106 28.77 -27.29 -27.63
CA ILE A 106 30.06 -26.90 -27.01
C ILE A 106 29.88 -25.65 -26.11
N GLY A 107 30.30 -25.77 -24.85
CA GLY A 107 30.28 -24.68 -23.88
C GLY A 107 28.93 -24.44 -23.20
N TRP A 108 28.05 -25.45 -23.23
CA TRP A 108 26.82 -25.52 -22.46
C TRP A 108 26.96 -26.49 -21.27
N THR A 109 26.02 -26.42 -20.33
CA THR A 109 25.90 -27.34 -19.19
C THR A 109 24.56 -28.06 -19.26
N ASP A 110 24.55 -29.38 -19.05
CA ASP A 110 23.33 -30.19 -19.00
C ASP A 110 22.36 -29.62 -17.95
N LEU A 111 21.10 -29.45 -18.35
CA LEU A 111 20.03 -28.96 -17.48
C LEU A 111 19.29 -30.14 -16.83
N LEU A 112 19.02 -31.17 -17.63
CA LEU A 112 18.48 -32.47 -17.26
C LEU A 112 19.14 -33.55 -18.12
N PRO A 113 19.25 -34.80 -17.65
CA PRO A 113 19.78 -35.90 -18.45
C PRO A 113 19.00 -36.09 -19.75
N GLU A 114 19.70 -36.51 -20.81
CA GLU A 114 19.08 -37.03 -22.04
C GLU A 114 18.07 -38.13 -21.71
N ASN A 115 16.93 -38.10 -22.40
CA ASN A 115 15.92 -39.14 -22.38
C ASN A 115 15.68 -39.64 -23.81
N SER A 116 16.35 -40.73 -24.20
CA SER A 116 15.92 -41.60 -25.29
C SER A 116 14.89 -42.60 -24.74
N SER A 117 13.61 -42.35 -24.99
CA SER A 117 12.57 -43.34 -24.69
C SER A 117 11.30 -43.13 -25.50
N GLU A 118 10.61 -44.25 -25.73
CA GLU A 118 9.28 -44.29 -26.34
C GLU A 118 9.24 -43.68 -27.75
N GLY A 119 10.34 -43.86 -28.49
CA GLY A 119 10.52 -43.47 -29.88
C GLY A 119 11.23 -42.13 -30.08
N GLN A 120 11.28 -41.24 -29.08
CA GLN A 120 11.97 -39.95 -29.16
C GLN A 120 13.25 -39.88 -28.33
N THR A 121 14.15 -38.95 -28.68
CA THR A 121 15.23 -38.52 -27.79
C THR A 121 15.17 -37.02 -27.51
N THR A 122 14.93 -36.63 -26.25
CA THR A 122 15.00 -35.23 -25.78
C THR A 122 16.25 -35.00 -24.95
N ALA A 123 16.96 -33.91 -25.20
CA ALA A 123 18.02 -33.40 -24.32
C ALA A 123 17.88 -31.89 -24.08
N SER A 124 18.48 -31.40 -22.99
CA SER A 124 18.37 -29.98 -22.60
C SER A 124 19.58 -29.47 -21.82
N TRP A 125 19.92 -28.21 -22.06
CA TRP A 125 21.10 -27.54 -21.52
C TRP A 125 20.78 -26.09 -21.14
N TYR A 126 21.65 -25.52 -20.33
CA TYR A 126 21.68 -24.09 -20.05
C TYR A 126 23.08 -23.51 -20.23
N LYS A 127 23.15 -22.21 -20.51
CA LYS A 127 24.41 -21.48 -20.68
C LYS A 127 24.26 -20.04 -20.21
N ILE A 128 25.33 -19.50 -19.64
CA ILE A 128 25.48 -18.05 -19.44
C ILE A 128 26.18 -17.48 -20.67
N ALA A 129 25.51 -16.57 -21.38
CA ALA A 129 26.03 -15.94 -22.59
C ALA A 129 27.32 -15.15 -22.30
N GLY A 130 28.36 -15.35 -23.10
CA GLY A 130 29.60 -14.56 -23.03
C GLY A 130 29.56 -13.27 -23.86
N SER A 131 30.59 -12.44 -23.73
CA SER A 131 30.81 -11.21 -24.53
C SER A 131 30.92 -11.42 -26.04
N SER A 132 31.09 -12.66 -26.49
CA SER A 132 31.16 -13.02 -27.91
C SER A 132 30.40 -14.32 -28.17
N GLU A 133 29.07 -14.28 -28.00
CA GLU A 133 28.22 -15.41 -28.35
C GLU A 133 28.16 -15.66 -29.86
N SER A 134 28.03 -16.95 -30.21
CA SER A 134 27.84 -17.39 -31.58
C SER A 134 26.47 -16.96 -32.11
N LEU A 135 26.36 -16.74 -33.43
CA LEU A 135 25.07 -16.42 -34.06
C LEU A 135 24.09 -17.60 -34.03
N ASN A 136 24.62 -18.83 -34.06
CA ASN A 136 23.85 -20.07 -33.98
C ASN A 136 24.51 -21.03 -32.97
N TYR A 137 23.71 -21.94 -32.43
CA TYR A 137 24.15 -23.10 -31.67
C TYR A 137 23.82 -24.37 -32.45
N ASN A 138 24.69 -25.38 -32.30
CA ASN A 138 24.61 -26.62 -33.05
C ASN A 138 24.51 -27.79 -32.09
N VAL A 139 23.57 -28.70 -32.35
CA VAL A 139 23.41 -30.00 -31.66
C VAL A 139 23.37 -31.07 -32.74
N SER A 140 24.10 -32.17 -32.57
CA SER A 140 24.23 -33.21 -33.59
C SER A 140 24.19 -34.60 -32.98
N TRP A 141 23.80 -35.61 -33.76
CA TRP A 141 23.74 -37.00 -33.31
C TRP A 141 24.47 -37.95 -34.28
N PRO A 142 25.07 -39.04 -33.79
CA PRO A 142 25.82 -39.99 -34.59
C PRO A 142 24.87 -40.97 -35.29
N GLY A 143 24.31 -40.56 -36.43
CA GLY A 143 23.29 -41.37 -37.11
C GLY A 143 22.97 -40.93 -38.55
N PRO A 144 21.90 -41.50 -39.13
CA PRO A 144 21.25 -40.92 -40.30
C PRO A 144 20.62 -39.56 -39.96
N SER A 145 20.05 -38.91 -40.97
CA SER A 145 19.21 -37.74 -40.76
C SER A 145 17.90 -38.16 -40.07
N GLU A 146 17.57 -37.47 -38.98
CA GLU A 146 16.31 -37.66 -38.26
C GLU A 146 15.51 -36.34 -38.28
N TYR A 147 14.20 -36.44 -38.08
CA TYR A 147 13.40 -35.24 -37.82
C TYR A 147 13.75 -34.65 -36.46
N TYR A 148 13.79 -33.31 -36.37
CA TYR A 148 14.10 -32.63 -35.12
C TYR A 148 13.29 -31.35 -34.94
N VAL A 149 13.04 -31.02 -33.67
CA VAL A 149 12.68 -29.67 -33.23
C VAL A 149 13.59 -29.23 -32.09
N ALA A 150 14.13 -28.04 -32.23
CA ALA A 150 15.04 -27.40 -31.30
C ALA A 150 14.47 -26.05 -30.90
N GLY A 151 14.52 -25.71 -29.61
CA GLY A 151 13.99 -24.44 -29.11
C GLY A 151 14.86 -23.86 -27.99
N ILE A 152 15.14 -22.56 -28.08
CA ILE A 152 16.02 -21.83 -27.16
C ILE A 152 15.34 -20.56 -26.67
N ILE A 153 15.44 -20.29 -25.37
CA ILE A 153 14.92 -19.10 -24.72
C ILE A 153 16.03 -18.33 -24.02
N ARG A 154 15.87 -17.01 -23.90
CA ARG A 154 16.69 -16.10 -23.11
C ARG A 154 15.95 -15.70 -21.83
N ILE A 155 16.70 -15.54 -20.75
CA ILE A 155 16.22 -15.22 -19.41
C ILE A 155 17.18 -14.20 -18.79
N ILE A 156 16.62 -13.11 -18.25
CA ILE A 156 17.36 -12.02 -17.60
C ILE A 156 17.04 -11.91 -16.10
N GLY A 157 17.81 -11.13 -15.35
CA GLY A 157 17.57 -10.91 -13.92
C GLY A 157 17.75 -12.14 -13.00
N TYR A 158 18.33 -13.23 -13.47
CA TYR A 158 18.58 -14.44 -12.68
C TYR A 158 19.85 -14.32 -11.80
N ASP A 159 20.02 -15.20 -10.82
CA ASP A 159 21.27 -15.29 -10.05
C ASP A 159 22.39 -15.91 -10.88
N LYS A 160 23.33 -15.07 -11.33
CA LYS A 160 24.45 -15.46 -12.20
C LYS A 160 25.41 -16.50 -11.60
N THR A 161 25.33 -16.79 -10.30
CA THR A 161 26.16 -17.84 -9.66
C THR A 161 25.46 -19.20 -9.62
N ASN A 162 24.15 -19.21 -9.47
CA ASN A 162 23.34 -20.43 -9.34
C ASN A 162 22.02 -20.24 -10.10
N PRO A 163 22.02 -20.28 -11.46
CA PRO A 163 20.87 -19.89 -12.29
C PRO A 163 19.64 -20.78 -12.15
N ILE A 164 19.85 -22.08 -11.93
CA ILE A 164 18.81 -23.09 -11.80
C ILE A 164 18.60 -23.38 -10.31
N LEU A 165 17.36 -23.27 -9.84
CA LEU A 165 17.00 -23.51 -8.44
C LEU A 165 16.74 -25.00 -8.18
N THR A 166 15.95 -25.63 -9.04
CA THR A 166 15.62 -27.06 -9.00
C THR A 166 14.99 -27.50 -10.32
N THR A 167 15.06 -28.79 -10.63
CA THR A 167 14.47 -29.39 -11.82
C THR A 167 13.78 -30.72 -11.46
N SER A 168 12.82 -31.12 -12.28
CA SER A 168 12.25 -32.47 -12.30
C SER A 168 11.84 -32.83 -13.73
N SER A 169 11.84 -34.12 -14.04
CA SER A 169 11.38 -34.64 -15.33
C SER A 169 10.55 -35.90 -15.13
N ASP A 170 9.66 -36.16 -16.09
CA ASP A 170 8.82 -37.34 -16.17
C ASP A 170 8.74 -37.80 -17.63
N SER A 171 8.35 -39.04 -17.88
CA SER A 171 8.23 -39.60 -19.23
C SER A 171 7.19 -40.71 -19.28
N GLY A 172 6.41 -40.78 -20.35
CA GLY A 172 5.35 -41.76 -20.50
C GLY A 172 5.28 -42.37 -21.90
N PRO A 173 4.91 -43.66 -22.02
CA PRO A 173 4.69 -44.36 -23.29
C PRO A 173 3.37 -43.98 -23.99
N ASN A 174 2.53 -43.19 -23.32
CA ASN A 174 1.19 -42.80 -23.77
C ASN A 174 0.52 -41.81 -22.79
N GLY A 175 -0.64 -41.30 -23.21
CA GLY A 175 -1.49 -40.42 -22.42
C GLY A 175 -1.04 -38.96 -22.46
N ASN A 176 -1.71 -38.12 -21.66
CA ASN A 176 -1.37 -36.70 -21.59
C ASN A 176 0.05 -36.50 -21.06
N ILE A 177 0.82 -35.65 -21.73
CA ILE A 177 2.13 -35.18 -21.26
C ILE A 177 1.97 -34.62 -19.86
N THR A 178 2.85 -34.97 -18.94
CA THR A 178 2.79 -34.48 -17.55
C THR A 178 4.12 -33.87 -17.14
N ASN A 179 4.17 -32.53 -17.10
CA ASN A 179 5.27 -31.78 -16.51
C ASN A 179 5.18 -31.88 -14.96
N PRO A 180 6.18 -32.49 -14.30
CA PRO A 180 6.10 -32.84 -12.89
C PRO A 180 6.18 -31.62 -11.96
N SER A 181 5.68 -31.79 -10.73
CA SER A 181 5.81 -30.76 -9.69
C SER A 181 7.25 -30.65 -9.20
N ILE A 182 7.72 -29.42 -9.03
CA ILE A 182 8.98 -29.08 -8.35
C ILE A 182 8.70 -28.32 -7.06
N THR A 183 9.58 -28.42 -6.07
CA THR A 183 9.45 -27.65 -4.81
C THR A 183 10.39 -26.46 -4.80
N THR A 184 9.83 -25.25 -4.88
CA THR A 184 10.57 -24.00 -4.80
C THR A 184 10.68 -23.51 -3.36
N ILE A 185 11.77 -22.81 -3.03
CA ILE A 185 12.01 -22.23 -1.70
C ILE A 185 11.76 -20.72 -1.62
N ASN A 186 11.50 -20.07 -2.76
CA ASN A 186 11.30 -18.64 -2.89
C ASN A 186 9.88 -18.33 -3.39
N ASN A 187 9.27 -17.26 -2.88
CA ASN A 187 8.07 -16.68 -3.47
C ASN A 187 8.40 -16.03 -4.83
N TYR A 188 7.39 -15.88 -5.69
CA TYR A 188 7.51 -15.32 -7.04
C TYR A 188 8.62 -15.99 -7.90
N THR A 189 8.77 -17.31 -7.77
CA THR A 189 9.75 -18.07 -8.56
C THR A 189 9.26 -18.21 -10.00
N LEU A 190 10.13 -17.88 -10.96
CA LEU A 190 9.91 -18.18 -12.37
C LEU A 190 10.05 -19.69 -12.61
N ILE A 191 8.99 -20.31 -13.10
CA ILE A 191 8.97 -21.69 -13.57
C ILE A 191 8.92 -21.67 -15.09
N ILE A 192 9.69 -22.57 -15.68
CA ILE A 192 9.63 -22.97 -17.08
C ILE A 192 9.30 -24.45 -17.12
N GLY A 193 8.51 -24.87 -18.10
CA GLY A 193 8.45 -26.28 -18.47
C GLY A 193 8.54 -26.45 -19.98
N PHE A 194 9.06 -27.60 -20.39
CA PHE A 194 9.15 -28.01 -21.78
C PHE A 194 8.86 -29.50 -21.90
N HIS A 195 8.58 -29.98 -23.11
CA HIS A 195 8.35 -31.39 -23.37
C HIS A 195 8.66 -31.76 -24.83
N GLY A 196 8.90 -33.04 -25.08
CA GLY A 196 9.15 -33.64 -26.40
C GLY A 196 8.28 -34.86 -26.66
N LEU A 197 8.00 -35.14 -27.94
CA LEU A 197 7.09 -36.19 -28.43
C LEU A 197 7.68 -36.96 -29.62
N ASP A 198 7.36 -38.26 -29.72
CA ASP A 198 7.69 -39.18 -30.84
C ASP A 198 7.01 -38.84 -32.19
N ARG A 199 6.04 -37.92 -32.23
CA ARG A 199 5.27 -37.62 -33.45
C ARG A 199 4.74 -36.19 -33.54
N GLU A 200 4.13 -35.94 -34.69
CA GLU A 200 3.37 -34.75 -35.07
C GLU A 200 2.00 -34.61 -34.37
N ASP A 201 1.64 -35.52 -33.47
CA ASP A 201 0.31 -35.56 -32.81
C ASP A 201 0.16 -34.53 -31.66
N GLU A 202 1.10 -33.58 -31.58
CA GLU A 202 0.93 -32.28 -30.92
C GLU A 202 -0.08 -31.45 -31.75
N GLY A 203 -1.37 -31.72 -31.52
CA GLY A 203 -2.43 -31.09 -32.30
C GLY A 203 -2.36 -29.56 -32.27
N ASP A 204 -2.52 -28.93 -33.45
CA ASP A 204 -2.67 -27.47 -33.65
C ASP A 204 -3.73 -26.82 -32.71
N ALA A 205 -4.59 -27.64 -32.12
CA ALA A 205 -5.54 -27.29 -31.09
C ALA A 205 -5.07 -27.70 -29.67
N TYR A 206 -3.95 -27.13 -29.21
CA TYR A 206 -3.81 -26.85 -27.78
C TYR A 206 -5.09 -26.17 -27.32
N GLY A 207 -5.75 -26.75 -26.31
CA GLY A 207 -6.93 -26.13 -25.74
C GLY A 207 -6.54 -24.77 -25.13
N PHE A 208 -6.81 -23.68 -25.87
CA PHE A 208 -6.59 -22.27 -25.49
C PHE A 208 -7.50 -21.82 -24.32
N SER A 209 -7.66 -22.68 -23.32
CA SER A 209 -8.59 -22.61 -22.21
C SER A 209 -7.89 -23.03 -20.91
N LEU A 210 -6.70 -22.49 -20.68
CA LEU A 210 -6.05 -22.48 -19.37
C LEU A 210 -6.06 -21.04 -18.84
N ASP A 211 -7.22 -20.61 -18.34
CA ASP A 211 -7.33 -19.38 -17.55
C ASP A 211 -7.84 -19.71 -16.13
N PRO A 212 -7.07 -19.43 -15.06
CA PRO A 212 -5.68 -18.98 -15.04
C PRO A 212 -4.70 -20.16 -15.09
N GLY A 213 -3.85 -20.21 -16.12
CA GLY A 213 -2.80 -21.22 -16.28
C GLY A 213 -1.49 -20.65 -16.81
N PRO A 214 -0.52 -21.52 -17.19
CA PRO A 214 0.79 -21.09 -17.66
C PRO A 214 0.72 -20.39 -19.03
N THR A 215 1.66 -19.48 -19.28
CA THR A 215 1.84 -18.84 -20.58
C THR A 215 2.69 -19.75 -21.48
N VAL A 216 2.07 -20.29 -22.53
CA VAL A 216 2.80 -21.00 -23.60
C VAL A 216 3.67 -20.00 -24.36
N LEU A 217 4.95 -20.34 -24.54
CA LEU A 217 5.89 -19.57 -25.37
C LEU A 217 5.78 -20.00 -26.83
N TYR A 218 5.87 -21.30 -27.07
CA TYR A 218 5.75 -21.91 -28.39
C TYR A 218 5.42 -23.39 -28.31
N THR A 219 4.95 -23.90 -29.43
CA THR A 219 4.74 -25.31 -29.77
C THR A 219 5.25 -25.49 -31.20
N ALA A 220 5.89 -26.61 -31.51
CA ALA A 220 6.57 -26.76 -32.79
C ALA A 220 6.83 -28.23 -33.14
N THR A 221 6.67 -28.51 -34.43
CA THR A 221 6.48 -29.85 -34.99
C THR A 221 7.32 -30.00 -36.26
N ALA A 222 7.86 -31.19 -36.51
CA ALA A 222 8.72 -31.48 -37.66
C ALA A 222 8.64 -32.94 -38.12
N GLY A 223 7.95 -33.19 -39.23
CA GLY A 223 7.72 -34.56 -39.72
C GLY A 223 6.46 -34.69 -40.55
N GLY A 224 5.83 -35.86 -40.47
CA GLY A 224 4.55 -36.17 -41.09
C GLY A 224 4.16 -37.64 -41.00
N GLY A 225 3.09 -37.96 -40.26
CA GLY A 225 2.54 -39.30 -40.18
C GLY A 225 3.29 -40.19 -39.19
N ASN A 226 3.95 -41.26 -39.67
CA ASN A 226 4.62 -42.25 -38.82
C ASN A 226 6.08 -41.88 -38.44
N SER A 227 6.56 -40.71 -38.83
CA SER A 227 7.91 -40.20 -38.54
C SER A 227 7.80 -38.70 -38.34
N GLY A 228 8.27 -38.21 -37.20
CA GLY A 228 8.20 -36.81 -36.82
C GLY A 228 8.54 -36.61 -35.36
N CYS A 229 8.49 -35.37 -34.89
CA CYS A 229 8.61 -35.06 -33.47
C CYS A 229 8.03 -33.68 -33.19
N SER A 230 7.59 -33.48 -31.95
CA SER A 230 7.03 -32.21 -31.50
C SER A 230 7.58 -31.76 -30.16
N VAL A 231 7.53 -30.45 -29.89
CA VAL A 231 7.91 -29.84 -28.62
C VAL A 231 7.02 -28.66 -28.26
N GLY A 232 6.74 -28.53 -26.96
CA GLY A 232 6.08 -27.36 -26.39
C GLY A 232 6.87 -26.80 -25.22
N MET A 233 6.78 -25.48 -25.03
CA MET A 233 7.44 -24.78 -23.94
C MET A 233 6.55 -23.69 -23.35
N TYR A 234 6.56 -23.55 -22.03
CA TYR A 234 5.77 -22.59 -21.28
C TYR A 234 6.56 -21.96 -20.12
N TYR A 235 6.04 -20.86 -19.58
CA TYR A 235 6.46 -20.31 -18.30
C TYR A 235 5.26 -19.94 -17.40
N GLU A 236 5.49 -19.89 -16.10
CA GLU A 236 4.56 -19.37 -15.11
C GLU A 236 5.31 -18.80 -13.91
N ILE A 237 4.66 -17.93 -13.13
CA ILE A 237 5.23 -17.39 -11.88
C ILE A 237 4.55 -18.05 -10.70
N GLN A 238 5.30 -18.86 -9.96
CA GLN A 238 4.84 -19.44 -8.71
C GLN A 238 4.92 -18.38 -7.61
N THR A 239 3.77 -17.77 -7.29
CA THR A 239 3.68 -16.65 -6.33
C THR A 239 4.08 -17.02 -4.90
N SER A 240 3.92 -18.28 -4.50
CA SER A 240 4.24 -18.78 -3.15
C SER A 240 5.18 -19.98 -3.19
N GLN A 241 6.22 -19.98 -2.35
CA GLN A 241 7.13 -21.13 -2.17
C GLN A 241 6.38 -22.44 -1.85
N GLY A 242 6.98 -23.57 -2.20
CA GLY A 242 6.41 -24.91 -2.02
C GLY A 242 6.30 -25.65 -3.36
N SER A 243 5.45 -26.67 -3.41
CA SER A 243 5.22 -27.46 -4.63
C SER A 243 4.51 -26.65 -5.71
N SER A 244 5.08 -26.62 -6.90
CA SER A 244 4.45 -26.07 -8.10
C SER A 244 3.24 -26.93 -8.51
N PRO A 245 2.28 -26.39 -9.26
CA PRO A 245 1.29 -27.21 -9.94
C PRO A 245 1.98 -28.25 -10.84
N VAL A 246 1.39 -29.45 -10.92
CA VAL A 246 1.64 -30.36 -12.04
C VAL A 246 0.90 -29.79 -13.25
N ARG A 247 1.56 -29.73 -14.42
CA ARG A 247 0.93 -29.30 -15.67
C ARG A 247 0.75 -30.49 -16.59
N SER A 248 -0.44 -30.66 -17.14
CA SER A 248 -0.76 -31.74 -18.06
C SER A 248 -1.29 -31.20 -19.38
N TRP A 249 -0.80 -31.76 -20.48
CA TRP A 249 -1.13 -31.33 -21.84
C TRP A 249 -1.79 -32.49 -22.59
N GLY A 250 -2.93 -32.22 -23.21
CA GLY A 250 -3.60 -33.22 -24.05
C GLY A 250 -2.84 -33.37 -25.36
N ILE A 251 -2.60 -34.61 -25.76
CA ILE A 251 -2.09 -34.96 -27.10
C ILE A 251 -3.18 -35.70 -27.87
N GLU A 252 -3.12 -35.64 -29.20
CA GLU A 252 -3.84 -36.61 -30.02
C GLU A 252 -3.01 -37.91 -30.09
N GLY A 253 -3.63 -39.04 -30.46
CA GLY A 253 -2.90 -40.31 -30.58
C GLY A 253 -2.50 -40.99 -29.26
N ASN A 254 -1.44 -41.80 -29.32
CA ASN A 254 -0.94 -42.62 -28.21
C ASN A 254 0.59 -42.70 -28.30
N GLU A 255 1.23 -41.58 -28.01
CA GLU A 255 2.64 -41.35 -28.33
C GLU A 255 3.53 -41.27 -27.09
N GLY A 256 4.80 -41.59 -27.28
CA GLY A 256 5.84 -41.42 -26.28
C GLY A 256 6.14 -39.95 -26.01
N TRP A 257 6.32 -39.59 -24.74
CA TRP A 257 6.63 -38.22 -24.33
C TRP A 257 7.68 -38.15 -23.22
N TYR A 258 8.47 -37.09 -23.24
CA TYR A 258 9.33 -36.63 -22.16
C TYR A 258 8.94 -35.22 -21.75
N ALA A 259 8.90 -34.92 -20.45
CA ALA A 259 8.50 -33.63 -19.93
C ALA A 259 9.39 -33.18 -18.77
N ALA A 260 9.64 -31.88 -18.70
CA ALA A 260 10.56 -31.27 -17.73
C ALA A 260 9.98 -30.00 -17.11
N THR A 261 10.30 -29.75 -15.84
CA THR A 261 9.92 -28.53 -15.12
C THR A 261 11.13 -28.00 -14.37
N VAL A 262 11.38 -26.70 -14.52
CA VAL A 262 12.62 -26.01 -14.15
C VAL A 262 12.26 -24.73 -13.41
N ALA A 263 12.74 -24.57 -12.18
CA ALA A 263 12.67 -23.29 -11.47
C ALA A 263 13.96 -22.51 -11.72
N ILE A 264 13.79 -21.25 -12.12
CA ILE A 264 14.89 -20.29 -12.26
C ILE A 264 15.09 -19.57 -10.93
N ASN A 265 16.33 -19.52 -10.48
CA ASN A 265 16.71 -18.73 -9.33
C ASN A 265 16.80 -17.25 -9.73
N LEU A 266 15.71 -16.51 -9.55
CA LEU A 266 15.68 -15.08 -9.85
C LEU A 266 16.53 -14.29 -8.83
N LYS A 267 17.25 -13.26 -9.31
CA LYS A 267 17.90 -12.30 -8.43
C LYS A 267 16.87 -11.27 -7.99
N LEU A 268 16.35 -11.48 -6.78
CA LEU A 268 15.39 -10.60 -6.13
C LEU A 268 16.13 -9.56 -5.24
N PRO A 269 15.57 -8.36 -5.07
CA PRO A 269 16.05 -7.42 -4.05
C PRO A 269 15.99 -8.01 -2.64
N ILE A 270 17.01 -7.71 -1.83
CA ILE A 270 17.01 -8.03 -0.40
C ILE A 270 16.52 -6.80 0.37
N ILE A 271 15.56 -6.99 1.27
CA ILE A 271 14.97 -5.94 2.10
C ILE A 271 15.13 -6.34 3.57
N ASP A 272 15.73 -5.46 4.37
CA ASP A 272 15.64 -5.53 5.83
C ASP A 272 14.86 -4.32 6.39
N ILE A 273 14.14 -4.54 7.49
CA ILE A 273 13.37 -3.51 8.19
C ILE A 273 14.05 -3.31 9.54
N VAL A 274 14.70 -2.17 9.71
CA VAL A 274 15.39 -1.77 10.95
C VAL A 274 14.40 -1.07 11.90
N SER A 275 13.45 -0.33 11.35
CA SER A 275 12.35 0.33 12.09
C SER A 275 11.15 0.54 11.14
N PRO A 276 9.89 0.46 11.61
CA PRO A 276 9.49 0.07 12.97
C PRO A 276 9.78 -1.41 13.26
N VAL A 277 9.72 -1.82 14.53
CA VAL A 277 9.89 -3.22 14.95
C VAL A 277 8.55 -3.92 15.18
N GLU A 278 8.57 -5.25 15.19
CA GLU A 278 7.36 -6.09 15.32
C GLU A 278 6.63 -5.83 16.65
N ASN A 279 5.34 -5.53 16.56
CA ASN A 279 4.42 -5.11 17.64
C ASN A 279 4.72 -3.75 18.29
N GLU A 280 5.53 -2.88 17.67
CA GLU A 280 5.72 -1.50 18.15
C GLU A 280 4.39 -0.73 18.12
N ILE A 281 4.14 0.14 19.12
CA ILE A 281 2.86 0.84 19.30
C ILE A 281 3.03 2.32 18.96
N PHE A 282 2.16 2.84 18.10
CA PHE A 282 2.16 4.23 17.65
C PHE A 282 0.80 4.89 17.89
N GLY A 283 0.85 6.19 18.18
CA GLY A 283 -0.33 7.02 18.42
C GLY A 283 -0.97 7.56 17.14
N VAL A 284 -1.55 8.75 17.25
CA VAL A 284 -2.07 9.51 16.09
C VAL A 284 -0.98 9.94 15.10
N ILE A 285 0.28 10.09 15.52
CA ILE A 285 1.39 10.45 14.63
C ILE A 285 1.89 9.20 13.92
N ALA A 286 2.02 9.27 12.59
CA ALA A 286 2.51 8.16 11.78
C ALA A 286 3.99 7.84 12.08
N PRO A 287 4.37 6.55 12.10
CA PRO A 287 5.73 6.15 12.42
C PRO A 287 6.74 6.55 11.35
N ASN A 288 7.98 6.80 11.78
CA ASN A 288 9.13 6.79 10.88
C ASN A 288 9.48 5.34 10.51
N PHE A 289 10.09 5.15 9.35
CA PHE A 289 10.63 3.86 8.91
C PHE A 289 12.10 3.97 8.56
N THR A 290 12.81 2.87 8.74
CA THR A 290 14.20 2.67 8.30
C THR A 290 14.31 1.28 7.70
N VAL A 291 14.58 1.21 6.41
CA VAL A 291 14.81 -0.02 5.67
C VAL A 291 16.20 0.00 5.04
N GLU A 292 16.79 -1.18 4.94
CA GLU A 292 18.05 -1.42 4.22
C GLU A 292 17.73 -2.31 3.01
N ILE A 293 17.96 -1.79 1.81
CA ILE A 293 17.60 -2.46 0.56
C ILE A 293 18.86 -2.67 -0.27
N THR A 294 19.14 -3.93 -0.62
CA THR A 294 20.33 -4.34 -1.38
C THR A 294 19.92 -5.02 -2.68
N ASP A 295 20.08 -4.31 -3.80
CA ASP A 295 20.09 -4.86 -5.16
C ASP A 295 21.02 -4.00 -6.05
N PRO A 296 21.98 -4.58 -6.80
CA PRO A 296 22.87 -3.81 -7.68
C PRO A 296 22.15 -3.15 -8.87
N ASN A 297 20.91 -3.53 -9.15
CA ASN A 297 20.05 -3.01 -10.23
C ASN A 297 18.73 -2.44 -9.68
N LEU A 298 18.70 -2.01 -8.41
CA LEU A 298 17.54 -1.42 -7.75
C LEU A 298 16.89 -0.32 -8.61
N ASN A 299 15.56 -0.35 -8.69
CA ASN A 299 14.78 0.50 -9.60
C ASN A 299 13.75 1.35 -8.83
N THR A 300 12.75 0.71 -8.21
CA THR A 300 11.74 1.41 -7.41
C THR A 300 11.49 0.73 -6.07
N MET A 301 11.12 1.53 -5.07
CA MET A 301 10.78 1.09 -3.71
C MET A 301 9.46 1.72 -3.30
N TRP A 302 8.60 0.96 -2.63
CA TRP A 302 7.31 1.46 -2.14
C TRP A 302 6.86 0.70 -0.90
N TYR A 303 5.90 1.25 -0.16
CA TYR A 303 5.22 0.53 0.92
C TYR A 303 3.70 0.60 0.78
N THR A 304 3.02 -0.30 1.49
CA THR A 304 1.56 -0.32 1.64
C THR A 304 1.19 -0.59 3.10
N LEU A 305 0.01 -0.12 3.50
CA LEU A 305 -0.62 -0.36 4.81
C LEU A 305 -1.90 -1.21 4.70
N ASP A 306 -2.33 -1.51 3.47
CA ASP A 306 -3.64 -2.11 3.15
C ASP A 306 -3.55 -3.32 2.21
N GLY A 307 -2.38 -3.95 2.16
CA GLY A 307 -2.13 -5.15 1.36
C GLY A 307 -1.81 -4.89 -0.12
N GLY A 308 -1.69 -3.62 -0.53
CA GLY A 308 -1.30 -3.21 -1.88
C GLY A 308 -2.39 -2.47 -2.66
N ILE A 309 -3.51 -2.10 -2.00
CA ILE A 309 -4.58 -1.29 -2.61
C ILE A 309 -4.06 0.13 -2.83
N ASN A 310 -3.39 0.71 -1.82
CA ASN A 310 -2.63 1.95 -1.94
C ASN A 310 -1.14 1.67 -1.76
N ASN A 311 -0.32 2.24 -2.64
CA ASN A 311 1.13 2.08 -2.66
C ASN A 311 1.83 3.45 -2.62
N TYR A 312 2.80 3.61 -1.74
CA TYR A 312 3.52 4.85 -1.49
C TYR A 312 4.99 4.68 -1.83
N THR A 313 5.43 5.29 -2.94
CA THR A 313 6.83 5.23 -3.40
C THR A 313 7.75 6.06 -2.51
N PHE A 314 8.98 5.58 -2.27
CA PHE A 314 10.02 6.31 -1.57
C PHE A 314 11.39 6.11 -2.21
N THR A 315 12.30 7.06 -2.00
CA THR A 315 13.70 7.01 -2.47
C THR A 315 14.72 6.98 -1.33
N GLU A 316 14.29 7.33 -0.12
CA GLU A 316 15.08 7.35 1.11
C GLU A 316 14.18 7.01 2.31
N ASN A 317 14.79 6.74 3.47
CA ASN A 317 14.08 6.50 4.71
C ASN A 317 13.34 7.76 5.17
N GLY A 318 12.14 7.60 5.74
CA GLY A 318 11.27 8.74 6.05
C GLY A 318 10.10 8.37 6.95
N THR A 319 8.97 9.04 6.79
CA THR A 319 7.76 8.83 7.59
C THR A 319 6.68 8.11 6.76
N ILE A 320 5.95 7.20 7.41
CA ILE A 320 4.72 6.65 6.84
C ILE A 320 3.72 7.79 6.57
N ASN A 321 2.99 7.73 5.47
CA ASN A 321 2.12 8.81 5.03
C ASN A 321 1.03 9.09 6.10
N GLN A 322 1.05 10.28 6.67
CA GLN A 322 0.15 10.66 7.76
C GLN A 322 -1.33 10.53 7.38
N VAL A 323 -1.72 10.94 6.17
CA VAL A 323 -3.12 10.84 5.72
C VAL A 323 -3.56 9.38 5.58
N ALA A 324 -2.67 8.50 5.11
CA ALA A 324 -2.93 7.07 5.08
C ALA A 324 -3.04 6.48 6.49
N TRP A 325 -2.16 6.89 7.41
CA TRP A 325 -2.17 6.47 8.80
C TRP A 325 -3.45 6.91 9.53
N ASP A 326 -3.90 8.15 9.33
CA ASP A 326 -5.10 8.72 9.95
C ASP A 326 -6.37 7.92 9.59
N LEU A 327 -6.46 7.44 8.35
CA LEU A 327 -7.59 6.65 7.85
C LEU A 327 -7.67 5.22 8.43
N LEU A 328 -6.59 4.69 8.99
CA LEU A 328 -6.58 3.36 9.59
C LEU A 328 -7.33 3.33 10.94
N PRO A 329 -8.11 2.29 11.24
CA PRO A 329 -8.64 2.08 12.60
C PRO A 329 -7.52 1.71 13.58
N ASP A 330 -7.80 1.84 14.87
CA ASP A 330 -6.95 1.30 15.93
C ASP A 330 -6.85 -0.25 15.84
N GLY A 331 -5.69 -0.79 16.21
CA GLY A 331 -5.37 -2.20 16.14
C GLY A 331 -4.12 -2.49 15.31
N ASN A 332 -4.00 -3.74 14.83
CA ASN A 332 -2.84 -4.23 14.10
C ASN A 332 -2.79 -3.68 12.66
N VAL A 333 -1.70 -2.98 12.33
CA VAL A 333 -1.40 -2.47 10.99
C VAL A 333 -0.22 -3.25 10.39
N SER A 334 -0.41 -3.81 9.21
CA SER A 334 0.62 -4.52 8.45
C SER A 334 1.37 -3.55 7.54
N VAL A 335 2.56 -3.11 7.93
CA VAL A 335 3.42 -2.25 7.09
C VAL A 335 4.27 -3.16 6.21
N ARG A 336 4.06 -3.14 4.90
CA ARG A 336 4.80 -3.97 3.95
C ARG A 336 5.60 -3.12 2.99
N PHE A 337 6.91 -3.30 2.98
CA PHE A 337 7.86 -2.66 2.08
C PHE A 337 8.19 -3.57 0.91
N TYR A 338 8.25 -2.98 -0.28
CA TYR A 338 8.56 -3.63 -1.54
C TYR A 338 9.75 -2.94 -2.19
N ALA A 339 10.52 -3.71 -2.96
CA ALA A 339 11.53 -3.20 -3.87
C ALA A 339 11.51 -4.02 -5.15
N ASN A 340 11.75 -3.38 -6.30
CA ASN A 340 12.03 -4.06 -7.56
C ASN A 340 13.35 -3.59 -8.17
N ASN A 341 13.89 -4.41 -9.08
CA ASN A 341 15.04 -4.06 -9.89
C ASN A 341 14.64 -3.77 -11.35
N THR A 342 15.61 -3.37 -12.17
CA THR A 342 15.37 -2.98 -13.58
C THR A 342 14.89 -4.14 -14.45
N PHE A 343 15.10 -5.40 -14.03
CA PHE A 343 14.60 -6.60 -14.70
C PHE A 343 13.12 -6.92 -14.37
N GLY A 344 12.49 -6.15 -13.47
CA GLY A 344 11.10 -6.36 -13.05
C GLY A 344 10.94 -7.34 -11.88
N ASN A 345 12.00 -8.04 -11.47
CA ASN A 345 12.00 -8.86 -10.27
C ASN A 345 11.75 -7.99 -9.04
N PHE A 346 10.91 -8.45 -8.13
CA PHE A 346 10.60 -7.75 -6.90
C PHE A 346 10.60 -8.69 -5.69
N ASN A 347 10.70 -8.09 -4.51
CA ASN A 347 10.55 -8.78 -3.24
C ASN A 347 9.78 -7.88 -2.27
N PHE A 348 9.30 -8.43 -1.17
CA PHE A 348 8.72 -7.66 -0.07
C PHE A 348 9.16 -8.18 1.30
N LYS A 349 9.15 -7.29 2.29
CA LYS A 349 9.22 -7.64 3.71
C LYS A 349 8.10 -6.91 4.46
N GLN A 350 7.56 -7.53 5.50
CA GLN A 350 6.46 -6.99 6.30
C GLN A 350 6.89 -6.91 7.77
N VAL A 351 6.40 -5.89 8.45
CA VAL A 351 6.38 -5.74 9.90
C VAL A 351 4.96 -5.39 10.32
N ASN A 352 4.51 -5.94 11.45
CA ASN A 352 3.21 -5.61 12.03
C ASN A 352 3.41 -4.66 13.21
N VAL A 353 2.65 -3.58 13.27
CA VAL A 353 2.66 -2.56 14.34
C VAL A 353 1.26 -2.35 14.88
N THR A 354 1.11 -1.70 16.03
CA THR A 354 -0.22 -1.37 16.59
C THR A 354 -0.47 0.13 16.53
N LYS A 355 -1.58 0.54 15.91
CA LYS A 355 -2.12 1.90 16.05
C LYS A 355 -3.02 1.95 17.29
N ASN A 356 -2.81 2.94 18.15
CA ASN A 356 -3.68 3.25 19.28
C ASN A 356 -3.85 4.77 19.39
N SER A 357 -4.99 5.29 18.92
CA SER A 357 -5.35 6.71 18.95
C SER A 357 -6.19 7.11 20.17
N SER A 358 -6.40 6.20 21.13
CA SER A 358 -7.08 6.51 22.40
C SER A 358 -6.33 7.62 23.15
N ALA A 359 -7.02 8.74 23.40
CA ALA A 359 -6.51 9.87 24.16
C ALA A 359 -7.04 9.83 25.61
N PRO A 360 -6.40 10.53 26.56
CA PRO A 360 -6.85 10.54 27.95
C PRO A 360 -8.29 11.04 28.13
N ILE A 361 -9.04 10.39 29.01
CA ILE A 361 -10.35 10.88 29.45
C ILE A 361 -10.12 11.83 30.62
N ILE A 362 -10.75 13.00 30.58
CA ILE A 362 -10.66 14.04 31.62
C ILE A 362 -12.10 14.35 32.08
N ASP A 363 -12.31 14.41 33.39
CA ASP A 363 -13.53 14.94 34.01
C ASP A 363 -13.15 16.07 34.99
N ILE A 364 -13.93 17.15 35.01
CA ILE A 364 -13.69 18.32 35.87
C ILE A 364 -14.78 18.35 36.96
N VAL A 365 -14.41 17.85 38.13
CA VAL A 365 -15.29 17.79 39.32
C VAL A 365 -15.35 19.16 40.01
N SER A 366 -14.26 19.94 39.97
CA SER A 366 -14.17 21.29 40.50
C SER A 366 -13.06 22.09 39.79
N PRO A 367 -13.22 23.41 39.56
CA PRO A 367 -14.40 24.25 39.86
C PRO A 367 -15.58 23.93 38.94
N VAL A 368 -16.77 24.45 39.26
CA VAL A 368 -17.98 24.27 38.43
C VAL A 368 -18.26 25.48 37.52
N ALA A 369 -19.07 25.28 36.48
CA ALA A 369 -19.34 26.31 35.48
C ALA A 369 -19.99 27.58 36.08
N ASN A 370 -19.37 28.73 35.83
CA ASN A 370 -19.69 30.07 36.34
C ASN A 370 -19.51 30.25 37.85
N GLU A 371 -18.74 29.38 38.51
CA GLU A 371 -18.35 29.59 39.91
C GLU A 371 -17.52 30.88 40.06
N ILE A 372 -17.79 31.65 41.13
CA ILE A 372 -17.26 32.99 41.35
C ILE A 372 -16.11 32.94 42.37
N PHE A 373 -14.94 33.43 41.97
CA PHE A 373 -13.73 33.48 42.78
C PHE A 373 -13.21 34.91 42.90
N GLY A 374 -12.77 35.29 44.09
CA GLY A 374 -12.20 36.62 44.34
C GLY A 374 -10.68 36.67 44.16
N ILE A 375 -10.01 37.29 45.12
CA ILE A 375 -8.54 37.39 45.15
C ILE A 375 -7.84 36.03 45.29
N ASN A 376 -8.48 35.05 45.94
CA ASN A 376 -7.91 33.73 46.13
C ASN A 376 -8.15 32.87 44.86
N PRO A 377 -7.13 32.16 44.35
CA PRO A 377 -7.30 31.26 43.21
C PRO A 377 -8.22 30.06 43.56
N PRO A 378 -8.97 29.54 42.57
CA PRO A 378 -9.76 28.33 42.75
C PRO A 378 -8.89 27.10 42.99
N SER A 379 -9.38 26.21 43.86
CA SER A 379 -8.91 24.82 43.90
C SER A 379 -9.55 24.02 42.75
N TYR A 380 -8.82 23.03 42.24
CA TYR A 380 -9.32 22.14 41.19
C TYR A 380 -9.28 20.68 41.60
N ILE A 381 -10.29 19.94 41.15
CA ILE A 381 -10.40 18.49 41.24
C ILE A 381 -10.72 18.00 39.84
N VAL A 382 -9.76 17.31 39.22
CA VAL A 382 -9.91 16.65 37.93
C VAL A 382 -9.66 15.15 38.09
N GLU A 383 -10.45 14.34 37.39
CA GLU A 383 -10.27 12.89 37.31
C GLU A 383 -9.79 12.56 35.89
N ILE A 384 -8.57 12.03 35.77
CA ILE A 384 -7.93 11.78 34.48
C ILE A 384 -7.60 10.29 34.38
N THR A 385 -8.11 9.65 33.33
CA THR A 385 -7.97 8.19 33.11
C THR A 385 -7.37 7.92 31.74
N ASP A 386 -6.15 7.40 31.72
CA ASP A 386 -5.50 6.80 30.55
C ASP A 386 -4.54 5.68 31.02
N PRO A 387 -4.52 4.48 30.39
CA PRO A 387 -3.57 3.40 30.74
C PRO A 387 -2.10 3.77 30.57
N ASN A 388 -1.80 4.78 29.75
CA ASN A 388 -0.47 5.25 29.36
C ASN A 388 -0.25 6.75 29.67
N LEU A 389 -1.01 7.31 30.62
CA LEU A 389 -0.95 8.72 31.03
C LEU A 389 0.51 9.17 31.27
N ASP A 390 0.89 10.30 30.67
CA ASP A 390 2.28 10.80 30.67
C ASP A 390 2.37 12.15 31.39
N THR A 391 1.84 13.23 30.80
CA THR A 391 1.82 14.55 31.44
C THR A 391 0.43 15.18 31.44
N MET A 392 0.19 16.05 32.43
CA MET A 392 -1.03 16.81 32.60
C MET A 392 -0.67 18.27 32.83
N TRP A 393 -1.42 19.20 32.24
CA TRP A 393 -1.21 20.63 32.41
C TRP A 393 -2.51 21.41 32.27
N TYR A 394 -2.56 22.64 32.75
CA TYR A 394 -3.68 23.54 32.51
C TYR A 394 -3.23 24.89 31.96
N SER A 395 -4.16 25.62 31.34
CA SER A 395 -4.01 27.04 31.02
C SER A 395 -5.31 27.80 31.26
N ILE A 396 -5.21 29.11 31.46
CA ILE A 396 -6.33 30.02 31.69
C ILE A 396 -6.42 30.97 30.51
N TYR A 397 -7.62 31.16 29.93
CA TYR A 397 -7.82 32.10 28.83
C TYR A 397 -9.19 32.78 28.90
N ASN A 398 -9.34 33.93 28.22
CA ASN A 398 -10.63 34.63 28.08
C ASN A 398 -10.94 35.10 26.64
N GLY A 399 -10.26 34.52 25.66
CA GLY A 399 -10.35 34.91 24.25
C GLY A 399 -9.49 36.12 23.87
N THR A 400 -9.01 36.91 24.84
CA THR A 400 -8.04 38.01 24.62
C THR A 400 -6.71 37.82 25.34
N TYR A 401 -6.72 37.06 26.43
CA TYR A 401 -5.56 36.62 27.20
C TYR A 401 -5.48 35.08 27.18
N GLN A 402 -4.26 34.55 27.26
CA GLN A 402 -3.95 33.14 27.49
C GLN A 402 -2.70 33.04 28.37
N SER A 403 -2.76 32.22 29.43
CA SER A 403 -1.62 31.98 30.34
C SER A 403 -0.58 31.05 29.71
N LEU A 404 0.55 30.89 30.41
CA LEU A 404 1.44 29.75 30.18
C LEU A 404 0.74 28.43 30.54
N ASN A 405 1.21 27.32 29.96
CA ASN A 405 0.83 25.98 30.39
C ASN A 405 1.53 25.63 31.70
N ILE A 406 0.78 25.21 32.72
CA ILE A 406 1.30 24.82 34.03
C ILE A 406 1.05 23.34 34.24
N THR A 407 2.13 22.56 34.40
CA THR A 407 2.05 21.11 34.64
C THR A 407 1.61 20.80 36.07
N PHE A 408 0.90 19.69 36.23
CA PHE A 408 0.50 19.16 37.53
C PHE A 408 0.57 17.64 37.56
N ILE A 409 0.66 17.07 38.77
CA ILE A 409 0.73 15.62 39.03
C ILE A 409 -0.39 15.11 39.96
N SER A 410 -1.16 16.03 40.53
CA SER A 410 -2.28 15.76 41.42
C SER A 410 -3.22 16.97 41.45
N ASN A 411 -4.43 16.78 41.98
CA ASN A 411 -5.34 17.86 42.31
C ASN A 411 -4.69 18.90 43.24
N GLY A 412 -5.14 20.16 43.13
CA GLY A 412 -4.44 21.28 43.77
C GLY A 412 -5.17 22.61 43.64
N THR A 413 -4.41 23.68 43.47
CA THR A 413 -4.91 25.06 43.34
C THR A 413 -4.30 25.71 42.11
N ILE A 414 -5.09 26.51 41.40
CA ILE A 414 -4.58 27.31 40.28
C ILE A 414 -3.46 28.23 40.77
N ASP A 415 -2.42 28.37 39.96
CA ASP A 415 -1.21 29.10 40.36
C ASP A 415 -1.56 30.53 40.82
N PRO A 416 -1.20 30.92 42.06
CA PRO A 416 -1.54 32.23 42.58
C PRO A 416 -0.92 33.39 41.80
N THR A 417 0.20 33.19 41.11
CA THR A 417 0.88 34.23 40.32
C THR A 417 0.08 34.52 39.05
N GLU A 418 -0.27 33.48 38.28
CA GLU A 418 -1.13 33.64 37.11
C GLU A 418 -2.51 34.18 37.50
N TRP A 419 -3.14 33.64 38.56
CA TRP A 419 -4.45 34.13 39.01
C TRP A 419 -4.41 35.61 39.40
N ASN A 420 -3.40 36.04 40.17
CA ASN A 420 -3.28 37.44 40.60
C ASN A 420 -2.98 38.43 39.47
N ALA A 421 -2.50 37.96 38.31
CA ALA A 421 -2.35 38.79 37.12
C ALA A 421 -3.69 39.06 36.39
N LEU A 422 -4.74 38.29 36.69
CA LEU A 422 -6.06 38.43 36.06
C LEU A 422 -6.90 39.55 36.69
N TYR A 423 -7.50 40.37 35.84
CA TYR A 423 -8.56 41.32 36.19
C TYR A 423 -9.92 40.61 36.37
N ASP A 424 -10.94 41.35 36.78
CA ASP A 424 -12.31 40.85 36.83
C ASP A 424 -12.83 40.47 35.44
N GLY A 425 -13.62 39.40 35.38
CA GLY A 425 -14.18 38.88 34.13
C GLY A 425 -14.39 37.37 34.17
N SER A 426 -14.87 36.82 33.06
CA SER A 426 -14.97 35.38 32.88
C SER A 426 -13.70 34.82 32.24
N TYR A 427 -13.26 33.66 32.72
CA TYR A 427 -12.10 32.94 32.26
C TYR A 427 -12.44 31.46 32.09
N SER A 428 -11.96 30.84 31.02
CA SER A 428 -11.95 29.37 30.87
C SER A 428 -10.66 28.82 31.43
N ILE A 429 -10.75 27.89 32.39
CA ILE A 429 -9.64 27.05 32.83
C ILE A 429 -9.72 25.77 32.02
N ARG A 430 -8.72 25.51 31.20
CA ARG A 430 -8.63 24.30 30.36
C ARG A 430 -7.57 23.37 30.90
N PHE A 431 -7.97 22.15 31.23
CA PHE A 431 -7.10 21.05 31.64
C PHE A 431 -6.81 20.16 30.44
N TYR A 432 -5.56 19.76 30.30
CA TYR A 432 -5.05 18.91 29.24
C TYR A 432 -4.37 17.68 29.85
N ALA A 433 -4.39 16.59 29.10
CA ALA A 433 -3.57 15.42 29.37
C ALA A 433 -3.06 14.83 28.05
N ASN A 434 -1.81 14.37 28.06
CA ASN A 434 -1.28 13.49 27.03
C ASN A 434 -0.95 12.11 27.62
N ASN A 435 -0.96 11.10 26.75
CA ASN A 435 -0.34 9.82 27.03
C ASN A 435 1.00 9.67 26.31
N SER A 436 1.74 8.61 26.65
CA SER A 436 3.09 8.35 26.14
C SER A 436 3.15 8.03 24.63
N LEU A 437 2.00 7.86 23.98
CA LEU A 437 1.86 7.72 22.53
C LEU A 437 1.67 9.06 21.81
N GLY A 438 1.62 10.17 22.55
CA GLY A 438 1.40 11.52 22.02
C GLY A 438 -0.06 11.87 21.76
N ASN A 439 -1.01 11.04 22.17
CA ASN A 439 -2.43 11.36 22.05
C ASN A 439 -2.80 12.37 23.15
N ILE A 440 -3.40 13.50 22.77
CA ILE A 440 -3.75 14.61 23.67
C ILE A 440 -5.26 14.79 23.70
N ASN A 441 -5.81 15.01 24.89
CA ASN A 441 -7.18 15.51 25.07
C ASN A 441 -7.17 16.75 25.97
N PHE A 442 -8.26 17.52 25.95
CA PHE A 442 -8.51 18.61 26.89
C PHE A 442 -9.99 18.72 27.24
N GLU A 443 -10.26 19.23 28.44
CA GLU A 443 -11.58 19.68 28.87
C GLU A 443 -11.47 21.06 29.52
N GLU A 444 -12.56 21.83 29.58
CA GLU A 444 -12.53 23.20 30.10
C GLU A 444 -13.76 23.57 30.92
N VAL A 445 -13.55 24.45 31.90
CA VAL A 445 -14.59 25.03 32.73
C VAL A 445 -14.49 26.55 32.75
N GLY A 446 -15.60 27.22 32.45
CA GLY A 446 -15.73 28.66 32.61
C GLY A 446 -15.95 29.04 34.07
N VAL A 447 -15.17 29.98 34.59
CA VAL A 447 -15.28 30.57 35.93
C VAL A 447 -15.41 32.09 35.83
N ILE A 448 -15.76 32.74 36.94
CA ILE A 448 -15.82 34.20 37.05
C ILE A 448 -14.83 34.66 38.11
N LYS A 449 -13.99 35.64 37.75
CA LYS A 449 -13.19 36.40 38.70
C LYS A 449 -13.91 37.70 39.06
N ASP A 450 -14.13 37.93 40.35
CA ASP A 450 -14.72 39.15 40.91
C ASP A 450 -14.01 39.53 42.22
N ILE A 451 -13.03 40.43 42.13
CA ILE A 451 -12.27 40.97 43.27
C ILE A 451 -13.04 42.04 44.05
N TYR A 452 -14.26 42.40 43.61
CA TYR A 452 -15.13 43.39 44.25
C TYR A 452 -16.34 42.76 44.96
N ALA A 453 -16.36 41.42 45.08
CA ALA A 453 -17.36 40.66 45.83
C ALA A 453 -17.65 41.29 47.22
N ILE A 454 -18.94 41.51 47.50
CA ILE A 454 -19.38 42.12 48.75
C ILE A 454 -19.42 41.04 49.85
N ILE A 455 -18.59 41.21 50.88
CA ILE A 455 -18.56 40.32 52.06
C ILE A 455 -19.34 40.99 53.19
N ILE A 456 -20.32 40.28 53.76
CA ILE A 456 -21.12 40.70 54.91
C ILE A 456 -20.83 39.75 56.07
N ASN A 457 -20.32 40.28 57.18
CA ASN A 457 -20.07 39.56 58.42
C ASN A 457 -20.97 40.13 59.53
N ILE A 458 -21.84 39.29 60.11
CA ILE A 458 -22.75 39.71 61.20
C ILE A 458 -22.12 39.28 62.53
N THR A 459 -21.72 40.26 63.34
CA THR A 459 -21.14 40.02 64.68
C THR A 459 -22.16 40.15 65.82
N SER A 460 -23.24 40.89 65.57
CA SER A 460 -24.44 40.98 66.43
C SER A 460 -25.65 41.28 65.53
N PRO A 461 -26.85 40.74 65.80
CA PRO A 461 -27.16 39.70 66.79
C PRO A 461 -26.50 38.35 66.46
N THR A 462 -26.21 37.52 67.47
CA THR A 462 -25.68 36.17 67.20
C THR A 462 -26.78 35.17 66.85
N LEU A 463 -26.43 34.09 66.15
CA LEU A 463 -27.41 33.10 65.68
C LEU A 463 -28.14 32.43 66.87
N ASN A 464 -29.47 32.48 66.83
CA ASN A 464 -30.38 32.00 67.88
C ASN A 464 -30.33 32.77 69.22
N GLU A 465 -29.76 33.98 69.26
CA GLU A 465 -29.81 34.83 70.45
C GLU A 465 -31.24 35.32 70.74
N ILE A 466 -31.65 35.30 72.01
CA ILE A 466 -33.02 35.62 72.43
C ILE A 466 -33.08 37.04 72.99
N TYR A 467 -33.88 37.89 72.35
CA TYR A 467 -34.12 39.27 72.77
C TYR A 467 -35.51 39.46 73.36
N GLY A 468 -35.63 40.47 74.23
CA GLY A 468 -36.87 40.80 74.94
C GLY A 468 -37.72 41.84 74.21
N VAL A 469 -38.40 42.69 74.98
CA VAL A 469 -39.25 43.78 74.44
C VAL A 469 -38.48 44.97 73.87
N ALA A 470 -37.16 45.02 74.07
CA ALA A 470 -36.27 45.99 73.45
C ALA A 470 -35.57 45.32 72.25
N ALA A 471 -35.55 46.01 71.11
CA ALA A 471 -34.94 45.49 69.90
C ALA A 471 -33.40 45.37 70.04
N PRO A 472 -32.79 44.33 69.44
CA PRO A 472 -31.35 44.14 69.47
C PRO A 472 -30.59 45.23 68.69
N ASN A 473 -29.35 45.49 69.11
CA ASN A 473 -28.40 46.21 68.29
C ASN A 473 -27.75 45.25 67.29
N PHE A 474 -27.63 45.68 66.04
CA PHE A 474 -26.84 44.99 65.03
C PHE A 474 -25.44 45.59 64.92
N THR A 475 -24.46 44.72 64.68
CA THR A 475 -23.09 45.09 64.37
C THR A 475 -22.66 44.23 63.18
N VAL A 476 -22.60 44.85 62.01
CA VAL A 476 -22.18 44.22 60.76
C VAL A 476 -20.91 44.87 60.24
N GLU A 477 -20.04 44.05 59.68
CA GLU A 477 -18.87 44.47 58.92
C GLU A 477 -19.14 44.14 57.46
N ILE A 478 -19.17 45.16 56.61
CA ILE A 478 -19.43 45.01 55.18
C ILE A 478 -18.23 45.56 54.43
N THR A 479 -17.63 44.71 53.60
CA THR A 479 -16.48 45.07 52.76
C THR A 479 -16.82 44.84 51.29
N GLY A 480 -16.44 45.79 50.45
CA GLY A 480 -16.79 45.82 49.02
C GLY A 480 -16.61 47.25 48.49
N THR A 481 -16.19 47.39 47.23
CA THR A 481 -15.76 48.68 46.67
C THR A 481 -16.89 49.47 46.00
N ASN A 482 -18.04 48.84 45.74
CA ASN A 482 -19.18 49.41 45.00
C ASN A 482 -20.53 49.15 45.70
N ILE A 483 -20.55 49.24 47.04
CA ILE A 483 -21.77 49.06 47.84
C ILE A 483 -22.73 50.23 47.56
N ASN A 484 -23.84 49.94 46.86
CA ASN A 484 -24.84 50.94 46.48
C ASN A 484 -25.80 51.25 47.64
N THR A 485 -26.39 50.22 48.25
CA THR A 485 -27.23 50.33 49.45
C THR A 485 -27.00 49.16 50.39
N THR A 486 -27.26 49.39 51.68
CA THR A 486 -27.19 48.41 52.75
C THR A 486 -28.51 48.41 53.50
N TRP A 487 -29.12 47.24 53.66
CA TRP A 487 -30.43 47.08 54.28
C TRP A 487 -30.55 45.74 55.02
N TYR A 488 -31.41 45.69 56.04
CA TYR A 488 -31.80 44.46 56.72
C TYR A 488 -33.31 44.24 56.65
N THR A 489 -33.76 43.02 56.93
CA THR A 489 -35.17 42.66 57.07
C THR A 489 -35.34 41.69 58.25
N VAL A 490 -36.46 41.80 58.96
CA VAL A 490 -36.83 40.90 60.06
C VAL A 490 -38.09 40.07 59.75
N ASP A 491 -38.68 40.25 58.56
CA ASP A 491 -39.96 39.66 58.16
C ASP A 491 -39.87 38.88 56.84
N GLY A 492 -38.66 38.45 56.46
CA GLY A 492 -38.42 37.66 55.24
C GLY A 492 -38.39 38.49 53.95
N GLY A 493 -38.15 39.80 54.04
CA GLY A 493 -38.04 40.70 52.90
C GLY A 493 -39.34 41.40 52.50
N ILE A 494 -40.33 41.45 53.41
CA ILE A 494 -41.56 42.23 53.18
C ILE A 494 -41.27 43.72 53.44
N ASN A 495 -40.51 44.02 54.50
CA ASN A 495 -39.97 45.35 54.78
C ASN A 495 -38.44 45.30 54.82
N ASN A 496 -37.82 46.25 54.11
CA ASN A 496 -36.37 46.43 54.05
C ASN A 496 -35.98 47.77 54.69
N TYR A 497 -35.14 47.71 55.72
CA TYR A 497 -34.71 48.85 56.50
C TYR A 497 -33.29 49.24 56.09
N THR A 498 -33.13 50.38 55.42
CA THR A 498 -31.81 50.87 54.98
C THR A 498 -31.01 51.42 56.15
N PHE A 499 -29.71 51.10 56.21
CA PHE A 499 -28.79 51.63 57.21
C PHE A 499 -27.47 52.07 56.56
N THR A 500 -26.75 52.98 57.21
CA THR A 500 -25.40 53.44 56.79
C THR A 500 -24.32 53.21 57.83
N GLU A 501 -24.70 52.79 59.04
CA GLU A 501 -23.82 52.47 60.17
C GLU A 501 -24.49 51.42 61.06
N ASN A 502 -23.75 50.89 62.03
CA ASN A 502 -24.28 49.95 63.03
C ASN A 502 -25.28 50.65 63.96
N GLY A 503 -26.38 49.98 64.29
CA GLY A 503 -27.50 50.59 65.00
C GLY A 503 -28.43 49.59 65.68
N THR A 504 -29.68 49.98 65.87
CA THR A 504 -30.73 49.12 66.43
C THR A 504 -31.63 48.60 65.31
N ILE A 505 -32.08 47.34 65.45
CA ILE A 505 -33.07 46.67 64.59
C ILE A 505 -34.48 47.24 64.85
#